data_AF-A0A7S7QDI5-F1
#
_entry.id   AF-A0A7S7QDI5-F1
#
_cell.length_a   1.000
_cell.length_b   1.000
_cell.length_c   1.000
_cell.angle_alpha   90.00
_cell.angle_beta   90.00
_cell.angle_gamma   90.00
#
_symmetry.space_group_name_H-M   'P 1'
#
loop_
_entity.id
_entity.type
_entity.pdbx_description
1 polymer ?
#
loop_
_entity_poly.entity_id
_entity_poly.type
_entity_poly.pdbx_seq_one_letter_code
_entity_poly.pdbx_strand_id
1 'polypeptide(L)'
;MAKAAWKRPGSPIGKKGPRKANPKYKRRSRQPWTDKEVKRLRALARANTPTGVISLKMERPKGSIASKAQREGISLRPVNRSPYNRRKKTARR
;
A
#
# COMPACT_ATOMS: atom_id res chain seq x y z
N MET A 1 -33.04 16.97 -14.76
CA MET A 1 -32.61 15.87 -13.85
C MET A 1 -31.47 16.34 -12.97
N ALA A 2 -31.55 16.16 -11.64
CA ALA A 2 -30.47 16.55 -10.73
C ALA A 2 -29.26 15.61 -10.87
N LYS A 3 -28.06 16.17 -11.08
CA LYS A 3 -26.81 15.40 -11.12
C LYS A 3 -26.56 14.73 -9.77
N ALA A 4 -26.25 13.44 -9.80
CA ALA A 4 -25.91 12.67 -8.61
C ALA A 4 -24.76 13.33 -7.81
N ALA A 5 -24.88 13.35 -6.48
CA ALA A 5 -24.06 14.17 -5.59
C ALA A 5 -22.53 13.94 -5.69
N TRP A 6 -22.10 12.76 -6.14
CA TRP A 6 -20.70 12.38 -6.36
C TRP A 6 -20.07 12.96 -7.64
N LYS A 7 -20.88 13.47 -8.57
CA LYS A 7 -20.42 14.11 -9.82
C LYS A 7 -20.35 15.66 -9.71
N ARG A 8 -20.68 16.24 -8.55
CA ARG A 8 -20.67 17.69 -8.33
C ARG A 8 -19.24 18.22 -8.11
N PRO A 9 -18.87 19.39 -8.68
CA PRO A 9 -17.62 20.07 -8.32
C PRO A 9 -17.57 20.32 -6.81
N GLY A 10 -16.44 20.03 -6.17
CA GLY A 10 -16.30 20.15 -4.70
C GLY A 10 -16.90 19.00 -3.88
N SER A 11 -17.48 17.97 -4.51
CA SER A 11 -18.00 16.80 -3.78
C SER A 11 -16.90 16.08 -3.00
N PRO A 12 -17.06 15.82 -1.69
CA PRO A 12 -16.05 15.17 -0.87
C PRO A 12 -15.81 13.69 -1.23
N ILE A 13 -16.69 13.12 -2.05
CA ILE A 13 -16.67 11.74 -2.54
C ILE A 13 -16.09 11.66 -3.98
N GLY A 14 -15.95 12.80 -4.67
CA GLY A 14 -15.43 12.87 -6.04
C GLY A 14 -13.92 12.65 -6.17
N LYS A 15 -13.41 12.64 -7.41
CA LYS A 15 -11.99 12.41 -7.75
C LYS A 15 -10.99 13.30 -6.99
N LYS A 16 -11.44 14.44 -6.45
CA LYS A 16 -10.65 15.46 -5.73
C LYS A 16 -11.19 15.77 -4.32
N GLY A 17 -11.90 14.83 -3.69
CA GLY A 17 -12.39 15.03 -2.32
C GLY A 17 -11.26 15.05 -1.26
N PRO A 18 -11.52 15.57 -0.05
CA PRO A 18 -10.51 15.71 1.01
C PRO A 18 -9.89 14.36 1.41
N ARG A 19 -10.65 13.26 1.30
CA ARG A 19 -10.16 11.89 1.50
C ARG A 19 -9.09 11.45 0.49
N LYS A 20 -9.05 12.05 -0.70
CA LYS A 20 -8.05 11.77 -1.75
C LYS A 20 -6.92 12.81 -1.79
N ALA A 21 -7.09 13.96 -1.14
CA ALA A 21 -6.10 15.04 -1.12
C ALA A 21 -4.81 14.65 -0.40
N ASN A 22 -4.92 13.97 0.75
CA ASN A 22 -3.76 13.48 1.51
C ASN A 22 -3.89 11.98 1.81
N PRO A 23 -3.60 11.09 0.85
CA PRO A 23 -3.71 9.66 1.07
C PRO A 23 -2.66 9.17 2.07
N LYS A 24 -3.05 8.25 2.97
CA LYS A 24 -2.19 7.72 4.04
C LYS A 24 -0.83 7.21 3.54
N TYR A 25 -0.79 6.62 2.34
CA TYR A 25 0.45 6.11 1.73
C TYR A 25 1.39 7.19 1.18
N LYS A 26 1.01 8.48 1.17
CA LYS A 26 1.82 9.58 0.63
C LYS A 26 2.36 10.51 1.74
N ARG A 27 1.96 10.30 3.00
CA ARG A 27 2.29 11.21 4.12
C ARG A 27 3.79 11.42 4.31
N ARG A 28 4.59 10.36 4.15
CA ARG A 28 6.07 10.42 4.27
C ARG A 28 6.78 10.42 2.92
N SER A 29 6.11 10.88 1.87
CA SER A 29 6.77 11.03 0.56
C SER A 29 7.94 12.02 0.65
N ARG A 30 9.06 11.71 -0.02
CA ARG A 30 10.29 12.54 -0.08
C ARG A 30 11.06 12.70 1.23
N GLN A 31 10.62 12.08 2.32
CA GLN A 31 11.42 12.05 3.54
C GLN A 31 12.62 11.09 3.38
N PRO A 32 13.77 11.41 3.98
CA PRO A 32 14.92 10.51 3.99
C PRO A 32 14.55 9.18 4.66
N TRP A 33 15.27 8.11 4.30
CA TRP A 33 15.07 6.80 4.90
C TRP A 33 15.94 6.67 6.14
N THR A 34 15.33 6.26 7.23
CA THR A 34 16.07 5.91 8.46
C THR A 34 16.43 4.42 8.47
N ASP A 35 17.49 4.04 9.17
CA ASP A 35 17.88 2.64 9.30
C ASP A 35 16.78 1.78 9.95
N LYS A 36 16.01 2.38 10.87
CA LYS A 36 14.84 1.75 11.48
C LYS A 36 13.77 1.41 10.44
N GLU A 37 13.53 2.29 9.47
CA GLU A 37 12.59 2.04 8.37
C GLU A 37 13.11 0.97 7.42
N VAL A 38 14.41 0.95 7.12
CA VAL A 38 15.03 -0.10 6.28
C VAL A 38 14.92 -1.47 6.96
N LYS A 39 15.20 -1.55 8.26
CA LYS A 39 15.00 -2.79 9.06
C LYS A 39 13.54 -3.25 9.02
N ARG A 40 12.59 -2.32 9.15
CA ARG A 40 11.15 -2.62 9.08
C ARG A 40 10.72 -3.09 7.69
N LEU A 41 11.25 -2.49 6.63
CA LEU A 41 11.01 -2.92 5.25
C LEU A 41 11.50 -4.35 5.04
N ARG A 42 12.72 -4.67 5.52
CA ARG A 42 13.29 -6.02 5.46
C ARG A 42 12.43 -7.04 6.20
N ALA A 43 11.94 -6.72 7.40
CA ALA A 43 11.05 -7.60 8.17
C ALA A 43 9.72 -7.87 7.44
N LEU A 44 9.11 -6.84 6.85
CA LEU A 44 7.86 -6.98 6.09
C LEU A 44 8.05 -7.80 4.81
N ALA A 45 9.18 -7.60 4.12
CA ALA A 45 9.55 -8.37 2.94
C ALA A 45 9.76 -9.85 3.28
N ARG A 46 10.48 -10.15 4.37
CA ARG A 46 10.66 -11.53 4.88
C ARG A 46 9.33 -12.20 5.24
N ALA A 47 8.36 -11.42 5.73
CA ALA A 47 7.01 -11.90 6.00
C ALA A 47 6.14 -12.06 4.73
N ASN A 48 6.70 -11.95 3.53
CA ASN A 48 5.99 -11.99 2.25
C ASN A 48 4.84 -10.98 2.15
N THR A 49 5.00 -9.80 2.77
CA THR A 49 3.96 -8.77 2.73
C THR A 49 3.91 -8.13 1.34
N PRO A 50 2.74 -8.07 0.68
CA PRO A 50 2.63 -7.40 -0.62
C PRO A 50 3.01 -5.92 -0.55
N THR A 51 3.67 -5.39 -1.59
CA THR A 51 4.14 -3.99 -1.68
C THR A 51 3.06 -2.96 -1.37
N GLY A 52 1.80 -3.23 -1.73
CA GLY A 52 0.68 -2.36 -1.41
C GLY A 52 0.38 -2.24 0.09
N VAL A 53 0.50 -3.35 0.83
CA VAL A 53 0.30 -3.36 2.29
C VAL A 53 1.49 -2.71 3.00
N ILE A 54 2.71 -2.93 2.50
CA ILE A 54 3.91 -2.25 3.00
C ILE A 54 3.76 -0.74 2.88
N SER A 55 3.28 -0.26 1.74
CA SER A 55 3.03 1.17 1.47
C SER A 55 2.06 1.81 2.48
N LEU A 56 1.02 1.07 2.90
CA LEU A 56 0.09 1.53 3.93
C LEU A 56 0.68 1.50 5.34
N LYS A 57 1.47 0.47 5.67
CA LYS A 57 2.12 0.34 6.99
C LYS A 57 3.24 1.35 7.21
N MET A 58 3.98 1.68 6.16
CA MET A 58 5.10 2.64 6.21
C MET A 58 4.69 4.06 5.82
N GLU A 59 3.44 4.27 5.40
CA GLU A 59 2.93 5.57 4.95
C GLU A 59 3.77 6.21 3.82
N ARG A 60 4.42 5.36 3.02
CA ARG A 60 5.32 5.72 1.92
C ARG A 60 4.78 5.20 0.59
N PRO A 61 4.98 5.92 -0.52
CA PRO A 61 4.42 5.55 -1.81
C PRO A 61 5.09 4.28 -2.35
N LYS A 62 4.31 3.44 -3.07
CA LYS A 62 4.77 2.15 -3.62
C LYS A 62 6.07 2.27 -4.43
N GLY A 63 6.21 3.32 -5.25
CA GLY A 63 7.43 3.56 -6.03
C GLY A 63 8.66 3.83 -5.17
N SER A 64 8.50 4.54 -4.05
CA SER A 64 9.61 4.78 -3.11
C SER A 64 10.01 3.51 -2.37
N ILE A 65 9.03 2.69 -1.96
CA ILE A 65 9.28 1.36 -1.37
C ILE A 65 10.07 0.49 -2.36
N ALA A 66 9.62 0.39 -3.61
CA ALA A 66 10.27 -0.43 -4.64
C ALA A 66 11.70 0.04 -4.94
N SER A 67 11.89 1.35 -5.13
CA SER A 67 13.21 1.93 -5.39
C SER A 67 14.17 1.71 -4.22
N LYS A 68 13.70 1.90 -2.97
CA LYS A 68 14.55 1.66 -1.80
C LYS A 68 14.87 0.18 -1.63
N ALA A 69 13.89 -0.70 -1.81
CA ALA A 69 14.12 -2.14 -1.70
C ALA A 69 15.15 -2.63 -2.72
N GLN A 70 15.09 -2.15 -3.97
CA GLN A 70 16.08 -2.44 -5.00
C GLN A 70 17.48 -1.98 -4.59
N ARG A 71 17.62 -0.74 -4.08
CA ARG A 71 18.91 -0.21 -3.59
C ARG A 71 19.49 -1.00 -2.42
N GLU A 72 18.64 -1.52 -1.55
CA GLU A 72 19.02 -2.29 -0.35
C GLU A 72 19.14 -3.80 -0.61
N GLY A 73 18.96 -4.26 -1.85
CA GLY A 73 18.97 -5.67 -2.21
C GLY A 73 17.83 -6.50 -1.59
N ILE A 74 16.72 -5.86 -1.19
CA ILE A 74 15.56 -6.51 -0.58
C ILE A 74 14.59 -6.94 -1.69
N SER A 75 14.41 -8.24 -1.85
CA SER A 75 13.38 -8.76 -2.77
C SER A 75 11.98 -8.48 -2.21
N LEU A 76 11.16 -7.78 -2.98
CA LEU A 76 9.72 -7.59 -2.71
C LEU A 76 8.84 -8.57 -3.50
N ARG A 77 9.44 -9.47 -4.29
CA ARG A 77 8.69 -10.47 -5.04
C ARG A 77 8.08 -11.45 -4.03
N PRO A 78 6.77 -11.74 -4.12
CA PRO A 78 6.25 -12.90 -3.44
C PRO A 78 6.96 -14.14 -4.01
N VAL A 79 7.59 -14.93 -3.15
CA VAL A 79 8.01 -16.28 -3.52
C VAL A 79 6.72 -17.03 -3.84
N ASN A 80 6.42 -17.32 -5.12
CA ASN A 80 5.26 -18.07 -5.66
C ASN A 80 4.25 -18.61 -4.62
N ARG A 81 3.58 -17.72 -3.89
CA ARG A 81 2.64 -18.05 -2.82
C ARG A 81 1.58 -16.97 -2.79
N SER A 82 0.33 -17.40 -2.89
CA SER A 82 -0.79 -16.50 -2.63
C SER A 82 -0.64 -15.94 -1.21
N PRO A 83 -0.79 -14.63 -1.00
CA PRO A 83 -0.65 -14.00 0.32
C PRO A 83 -1.61 -14.56 1.39
N TYR A 84 -2.62 -15.31 0.95
CA TYR A 84 -3.64 -15.94 1.78
C TYR A 84 -3.75 -17.43 1.42
N ASN A 85 -3.62 -18.30 2.42
CA ASN A 85 -4.15 -19.66 2.37
C ASN A 85 -5.69 -19.61 2.42
N ARG A 86 -6.34 -19.15 1.35
CA ARG A 86 -7.80 -19.19 1.25
C ARG A 86 -8.22 -20.62 0.89
N ARG A 87 -8.06 -21.56 1.83
CA ARG A 87 -8.75 -22.86 1.73
C ARG A 87 -10.24 -22.56 1.87
N LYS A 88 -11.00 -22.74 0.79
CA LYS A 88 -12.47 -22.70 0.84
C LYS A 88 -12.88 -23.80 1.81
N LYS A 89 -13.48 -23.48 2.96
CA LYS A 89 -14.17 -24.49 3.78
C LYS A 89 -15.27 -25.04 2.88
N THR A 90 -15.08 -26.25 2.35
CA THR A 90 -16.18 -26.99 1.74
C THR A 90 -17.19 -27.20 2.86
N ALA A 91 -18.36 -26.56 2.76
CA ALA A 91 -19.50 -26.98 3.55
C ALA A 91 -19.75 -28.43 3.15
N ARG A 92 -19.47 -29.36 4.07
CA ARG A 92 -19.88 -30.76 3.91
C ARG A 92 -21.39 -30.73 3.69
N ARG A 93 -21.81 -31.27 2.54
CA ARG A 93 -23.20 -31.51 2.19
C ARG A 93 -23.67 -32.77 2.92
#